data_AF-A0A662EZY4-F1
#
_entry.id   AF-A0A662EZY4-F1
#
_cell.length_a   1.000
_cell.length_b   1.000
_cell.length_c   1.000
_cell.angle_alpha   90.00
_cell.angle_beta   90.00
_cell.angle_gamma   90.00
#
_symmetry.space_group_name_H-M   'P 1'
#
loop_
_entity.id
_entity.type
_entity.pdbx_description
1 polymer ?
#
loop_
_entity_poly.entity_id
_entity_poly.type
_entity_poly.pdbx_seq_one_letter_code
_entity_poly.pdbx_strand_id
1 'polypeptide(L)'
;MMKMGGSSRPGFFVIFRLRLLWPVLALGAVTAVACGAPDVALGLALGGGLFTLNAWFIYEAGRSLLSHRRRRTGGLIAGLGSVGRLAFLGVGLAGVSLLGQTTLFAAMGGLFLGQVLVHLGNLHLQEVKRECRSTWARS
;
A
#
# COMPACT_ATOMS: atom_id res chain seq x y z
N MET A 1 -29.92 25.06 1.00
CA MET A 1 -28.51 25.54 1.02
C MET A 1 -27.58 24.34 0.79
N MET A 2 -27.01 24.24 -0.41
CA MET A 2 -26.03 23.21 -0.76
C MET A 2 -24.71 23.49 -0.04
N LYS A 3 -24.28 22.58 0.82
CA LYS A 3 -22.92 22.60 1.39
C LYS A 3 -21.98 21.87 0.41
N MET A 4 -21.64 22.56 -0.68
CA MET A 4 -20.45 22.21 -1.46
C MET A 4 -19.24 22.63 -0.64
N GLY A 5 -18.51 21.69 -0.04
CA GLY A 5 -17.37 22.05 0.80
C GLY A 5 -16.61 20.85 1.31
N GLY A 6 -15.61 20.42 0.56
CA GLY A 6 -14.62 19.46 1.00
C GLY A 6 -14.02 18.66 -0.13
N SER A 7 -13.17 19.27 -0.96
CA SER A 7 -12.19 18.52 -1.75
C SER A 7 -11.14 17.93 -0.80
N SER A 8 -11.56 17.01 0.07
CA SER A 8 -10.65 16.19 0.86
C SER A 8 -10.11 15.13 -0.07
N ARG A 9 -9.04 15.46 -0.79
CA ARG A 9 -8.20 14.43 -1.43
C ARG A 9 -7.92 13.38 -0.36
N PRO A 10 -8.33 12.12 -0.55
CA PRO A 10 -8.16 11.10 0.48
C PRO A 10 -6.67 11.04 0.82
N GLY A 11 -6.34 11.18 2.11
CA GLY A 11 -4.94 11.17 2.55
C GLY A 11 -4.28 9.83 2.25
N PHE A 12 -2.95 9.83 2.13
CA PHE A 12 -2.12 8.65 1.89
C PHE A 12 -2.56 7.41 2.68
N PHE A 13 -2.80 7.58 3.99
CA PHE A 13 -3.24 6.52 4.90
C PHE A 13 -4.61 5.91 4.56
N VAL A 14 -5.50 6.69 3.94
CA VAL A 14 -6.84 6.25 3.53
C VAL A 14 -6.77 5.49 2.21
N ILE A 15 -5.99 6.00 1.24
CA ILE A 15 -5.83 5.38 -0.08
C ILE A 15 -5.24 3.98 0.05
N PHE A 16 -4.17 3.84 0.84
CA PHE A 16 -3.46 2.57 1.01
C PHE A 16 -3.95 1.73 2.19
N ARG A 17 -5.06 2.13 2.83
CA ARG A 17 -5.65 1.47 4.02
C ARG A 17 -4.63 1.13 5.11
N LEU A 18 -3.59 1.97 5.26
CA LEU A 18 -2.54 1.81 6.26
C LEU A 18 -3.10 1.80 7.69
N ARG A 19 -4.22 2.51 7.92
CA ARG A 19 -4.92 2.51 9.22
C ARG A 19 -5.42 1.13 9.64
N LEU A 20 -5.70 0.24 8.69
CA LEU A 20 -6.14 -1.12 8.96
C LEU A 20 -4.96 -2.11 8.87
N LEU A 21 -4.01 -1.87 7.97
CA LEU A 21 -2.82 -2.70 7.85
C LEU A 21 -1.98 -2.74 9.14
N TRP A 22 -1.66 -1.57 9.71
CA TRP A 22 -0.77 -1.50 10.88
C TRP A 22 -1.33 -2.21 12.11
N PRO A 23 -2.61 -2.05 12.49
CA PRO A 23 -3.20 -2.84 13.58
C PRO A 23 -3.18 -4.35 13.32
N VAL A 24 -3.44 -4.79 12.09
CA VAL A 24 -3.44 -6.22 11.76
C VAL A 24 -2.01 -6.79 11.85
N LEU A 25 -1.02 -6.07 11.36
CA LEU A 25 0.39 -6.45 11.51
C LEU A 25 0.83 -6.42 12.97
N ALA A 26 0.41 -5.42 13.74
CA ALA A 26 0.71 -5.33 15.17
C ALA A 26 0.11 -6.49 15.95
N LEU A 27 -1.14 -6.87 15.65
CA LEU A 27 -1.79 -8.04 16.25
C LEU A 27 -1.02 -9.33 15.91
N GLY A 28 -0.62 -9.50 14.65
CA GLY A 28 0.19 -10.63 14.22
C GLY A 28 1.56 -10.67 14.92
N ALA A 29 2.22 -9.51 15.04
CA ALA A 29 3.51 -9.38 15.71
C ALA A 29 3.42 -9.70 17.21
N VAL A 30 2.40 -9.16 17.92
CA VAL A 30 2.15 -9.47 19.34
C VAL A 30 1.90 -10.96 19.54
N THR A 31 1.10 -11.57 18.67
CA THR A 31 0.81 -13.01 18.71
C THR A 31 2.08 -13.83 18.51
N ALA A 32 2.92 -13.45 17.54
CA ALA A 32 4.19 -14.12 17.28
C ALA A 32 5.16 -14.02 18.48
N VAL A 33 5.27 -12.85 19.10
CA VAL A 33 6.08 -12.66 20.32
C VAL A 33 5.55 -13.51 21.47
N ALA A 34 4.23 -13.54 21.68
CA ALA A 34 3.60 -14.36 22.72
C ALA A 34 3.88 -15.87 22.52
N CYS A 35 4.00 -16.32 21.27
CA CYS A 35 4.35 -17.70 20.93
C CYS A 35 5.87 -17.98 20.91
N GLY A 36 6.71 -17.02 21.30
CA GLY A 36 8.17 -17.18 21.34
C GLY A 36 8.87 -17.08 19.99
N ALA A 37 8.23 -16.46 18.99
CA ALA A 37 8.78 -16.26 17.64
C ALA A 37 9.05 -14.77 17.33
N PRO A 38 10.03 -14.13 17.99
CA PRO A 38 10.33 -12.71 17.79
C PRO A 38 10.78 -12.38 16.36
N ASP A 39 11.44 -13.31 15.68
CA ASP A 39 11.89 -13.15 14.29
C ASP A 39 10.72 -12.94 13.32
N VAL A 40 9.58 -13.59 13.58
CA VAL A 40 8.35 -13.43 12.80
C VAL A 40 7.76 -12.04 13.00
N ALA A 41 7.75 -11.54 14.23
CA ALA A 41 7.29 -10.18 14.53
C ALA A 41 8.17 -9.13 13.84
N LEU A 42 9.49 -9.33 13.86
CA LEU A 42 10.45 -8.47 13.19
C LEU A 42 10.26 -8.52 11.67
N GLY A 43 10.07 -9.71 11.09
CA GLY A 43 9.76 -9.87 9.67
C GLY A 43 8.46 -9.16 9.28
N LEU A 44 7.37 -9.33 10.04
CA LEU A 44 6.11 -8.63 9.81
C LEU A 44 6.27 -7.10 9.84
N ALA A 45 7.04 -6.57 10.79
CA ALA A 45 7.32 -5.13 10.88
C ALA A 45 8.11 -4.63 9.66
N LEU A 46 9.17 -5.35 9.25
CA LEU A 46 9.96 -5.01 8.07
C LEU A 46 9.14 -5.10 6.78
N GLY A 47 8.32 -6.14 6.63
CA GLY A 47 7.40 -6.31 5.51
C GLY A 47 6.38 -5.17 5.42
N GLY A 48 5.77 -4.80 6.55
CA GLY A 48 4.87 -3.66 6.64
C GLY A 48 5.53 -2.31 6.34
N GLY A 49 6.77 -2.13 6.80
CA GLY A 49 7.59 -0.97 6.50
C GLY A 49 7.93 -0.85 5.01
N LEU A 50 8.40 -1.95 4.39
CA LEU A 50 8.67 -2.03 2.96
C LEU A 50 7.43 -1.76 2.13
N PHE A 51 6.27 -2.29 2.53
CA PHE A 51 4.98 -1.98 1.89
C PHE A 51 4.66 -0.49 1.99
N THR A 52 4.79 0.10 3.18
CA THR A 52 4.46 1.51 3.43
C THR A 52 5.36 2.45 2.63
N LEU A 53 6.67 2.18 2.59
CA LEU A 53 7.62 2.94 1.78
C LEU A 53 7.34 2.78 0.29
N ASN A 54 7.03 1.56 -0.16
CA ASN A 54 6.63 1.33 -1.55
C ASN A 54 5.36 2.11 -1.90
N ALA A 55 4.32 2.06 -1.06
CA ALA A 55 3.09 2.83 -1.20
C ALA A 55 3.37 4.34 -1.24
N TRP A 56 4.28 4.83 -0.40
CA TRP A 56 4.68 6.24 -0.37
C TRP A 56 5.31 6.68 -1.70
N PHE A 57 6.21 5.87 -2.27
CA PHE A 57 6.76 6.13 -3.60
C PHE A 57 5.68 6.16 -4.69
N ILE A 58 4.64 5.32 -4.59
CA ILE A 58 3.50 5.36 -5.52
C ILE A 58 2.74 6.67 -5.38
N TYR A 59 2.47 7.07 -4.13
CA TYR A 59 1.74 8.29 -3.82
C TYR A 59 2.46 9.54 -4.34
N GLU A 60 3.75 9.68 -4.06
CA GLU A 60 4.53 10.84 -4.52
C GLU A 60 4.72 10.88 -6.03
N ALA A 61 4.89 9.71 -6.67
CA ALA A 61 4.89 9.64 -8.13
C ALA A 61 3.52 10.06 -8.69
N GLY A 62 2.42 9.56 -8.15
CA GLY A 62 1.06 9.95 -8.53
C GLY A 62 0.80 11.45 -8.34
N ARG A 63 1.24 12.01 -7.22
CA ARG A 63 1.15 13.45 -6.93
C ARG A 63 1.94 14.28 -7.94
N SER A 64 3.17 13.88 -8.25
CA SER A 64 4.03 14.55 -9.23
C SER A 64 3.46 14.46 -10.65
N LEU A 65 2.82 13.35 -11.01
CA LEU A 65 2.12 13.17 -12.27
C LEU A 65 0.93 14.11 -12.42
N LEU A 66 0.15 14.27 -11.35
CA LEU A 66 -1.02 15.14 -11.33
C LEU A 66 -0.64 16.62 -11.27
N SER A 67 0.56 16.97 -10.80
CA SER A 67 1.05 18.36 -10.76
C SER A 67 1.66 18.83 -12.09
N HIS A 68 2.13 17.91 -12.94
CA HIS A 68 2.75 18.25 -14.22
C HIS A 68 1.75 18.36 -15.37
N ARG A 69 1.75 19.51 -16.06
CA ARG A 69 0.85 19.83 -17.19
C ARG A 69 1.14 19.02 -18.46
N ARG A 70 2.34 18.42 -18.61
CA ARG A 70 2.75 17.64 -19.79
C ARG A 70 2.70 16.13 -19.52
N ARG A 71 1.78 15.44 -20.20
CA ARG A 71 1.54 13.98 -20.10
C ARG A 71 2.79 13.12 -20.44
N ARG A 72 3.64 13.54 -21.38
CA ARG A 72 4.84 12.78 -21.82
C ARG A 72 5.91 12.66 -20.74
N THR A 73 6.23 13.76 -20.05
CA THR A 73 7.22 13.78 -18.97
C THR A 73 6.73 12.98 -17.77
N GLY A 74 5.42 13.02 -17.50
CA GLY A 74 4.79 12.19 -16.49
C GLY A 74 4.99 10.69 -16.73
N GLY A 75 4.73 10.19 -17.94
CA GLY A 75 4.90 8.77 -18.26
C GLY A 75 6.32 8.25 -17.99
N LEU A 76 7.35 9.03 -18.32
CA LEU A 76 8.75 8.68 -18.05
C LEU A 76 9.07 8.63 -16.55
N ILE A 77 8.61 9.62 -15.78
CA ILE A 77 8.81 9.65 -14.32
C ILE A 77 8.08 8.47 -13.65
N ALA A 78 6.89 8.13 -14.13
CA ALA A 78 6.15 6.96 -13.65
C ALA A 78 6.89 5.65 -13.93
N GLY A 79 7.45 5.50 -15.14
CA GLY A 79 8.21 4.34 -15.56
C GLY A 79 9.50 4.16 -14.75
N LEU A 80 10.33 5.20 -14.66
CA LEU A 80 11.53 5.21 -13.81
C LEU A 80 11.21 4.97 -12.34
N GLY A 81 10.12 5.56 -11.84
CA GLY A 81 9.63 5.35 -10.49
C GLY A 81 9.21 3.89 -10.21
N SER A 82 8.74 3.16 -11.24
CA SER A 82 8.39 1.73 -11.11
C SER A 82 9.64 0.86 -11.00
N VAL A 83 10.66 1.13 -11.82
CA VAL A 83 11.94 0.40 -11.78
C VAL A 83 12.65 0.63 -10.44
N GLY A 84 12.71 1.88 -9.98
CA GLY A 84 13.29 2.22 -8.69
C GLY A 84 12.60 1.54 -7.50
N ARG A 85 11.27 1.38 -7.54
CA ARG A 85 10.52 0.64 -6.51
C ARG A 85 10.82 -0.85 -6.50
N LEU A 86 10.94 -1.47 -7.67
CA LEU A 86 11.35 -2.87 -7.80
C LEU A 86 12.75 -3.10 -7.24
N ALA A 87 13.70 -2.23 -7.60
CA ALA A 87 15.04 -2.26 -7.05
C ALA A 87 15.03 -2.08 -5.52
N PHE A 88 14.26 -1.11 -5.01
CA PHE A 88 14.11 -0.86 -3.58
C PHE A 88 13.54 -2.08 -2.84
N LEU A 89 12.46 -2.69 -3.35
CA LEU A 89 11.88 -3.89 -2.75
C LEU A 89 12.85 -5.08 -2.81
N GLY A 90 13.55 -5.25 -3.93
CA GLY A 90 14.55 -6.31 -4.10
C GLY A 90 15.70 -6.17 -3.11
N VAL A 91 16.28 -4.97 -3.00
CA VAL A 91 17.34 -4.65 -2.02
C VAL A 91 16.83 -4.78 -0.59
N GLY A 92 15.62 -4.29 -0.32
CA GLY A 92 14.99 -4.40 1.00
C GLY A 92 14.81 -5.85 1.43
N LEU A 93 14.25 -6.69 0.57
CA LEU A 93 14.09 -8.12 0.85
C LEU A 93 15.42 -8.87 0.91
N ALA A 94 16.41 -8.50 0.10
CA ALA A 94 17.76 -9.03 0.23
C ALA A 94 18.42 -8.64 1.57
N GLY A 95 18.14 -7.44 2.08
CA GLY A 95 18.56 -7.04 3.42
C GLY A 95 17.86 -7.87 4.52
N VAL A 96 16.56 -8.13 4.35
CA VAL A 96 15.80 -8.98 5.30
C VAL A 96 16.31 -10.42 5.26
N SER A 97 16.73 -10.95 4.12
CA SER A 97 17.21 -12.34 4.02
C SER A 97 18.47 -12.60 4.85
N LEU A 98 19.28 -11.57 5.11
CA LEU A 98 20.44 -11.65 6.01
C LEU A 98 20.04 -11.88 7.47
N LEU A 99 18.79 -11.60 7.84
CA LEU A 99 18.23 -11.82 9.17
C LEU A 99 17.58 -13.20 9.34
N GLY A 100 17.64 -14.05 8.31
CA GLY A 100 17.13 -15.42 8.33
C GLY A 100 15.88 -15.64 7.49
N GLN A 101 15.64 -16.92 7.16
CA GLN A 101 14.53 -17.34 6.31
C GLN A 101 13.16 -17.07 6.95
N THR A 102 13.03 -17.30 8.26
CA THR A 102 11.80 -17.04 9.02
C THR A 102 11.37 -15.59 8.93
N THR A 103 12.31 -14.67 9.15
CA THR A 103 12.13 -13.22 9.02
C THR A 103 11.74 -12.83 7.60
N LEU A 104 12.39 -13.43 6.60
CA LEU A 104 12.09 -13.18 5.18
C LEU A 104 10.66 -13.60 4.82
N PHE A 105 10.23 -14.82 5.19
CA PHE A 105 8.88 -15.29 4.93
C PHE A 105 7.83 -14.42 5.62
N ALA A 106 8.07 -14.01 6.86
CA ALA A 106 7.20 -13.10 7.58
C ALA A 106 7.13 -11.72 6.92
N ALA A 107 8.25 -11.19 6.41
CA ALA A 107 8.27 -9.93 5.66
C ALA A 107 7.51 -10.02 4.34
N MET A 108 7.64 -11.13 3.61
CA MET A 108 6.83 -11.39 2.42
C MET A 108 5.33 -11.48 2.75
N GLY A 109 4.97 -12.09 3.88
CA GLY A 109 3.61 -12.11 4.39
C GLY A 109 3.06 -10.71 4.67
N GLY A 110 3.85 -9.85 5.31
CA GLY A 110 3.48 -8.45 5.55
C GLY A 110 3.27 -7.65 4.25
N LEU A 111 4.15 -7.84 3.26
CA LEU A 111 3.99 -7.25 1.92
C LEU A 111 2.70 -7.74 1.24
N PHE A 112 2.45 -9.04 1.27
CA PHE A 112 1.29 -9.67 0.66
C PHE A 112 -0.02 -9.16 1.29
N LEU A 113 -0.08 -9.08 2.61
CA LEU A 113 -1.25 -8.56 3.32
C LEU A 113 -1.57 -7.11 2.91
N GLY A 114 -0.54 -6.26 2.81
CA GLY A 114 -0.70 -4.89 2.31
C GLY A 114 -1.29 -4.84 0.89
N GLN A 115 -0.80 -5.70 -0.01
CA GLN A 115 -1.32 -5.78 -1.38
C GLN A 115 -2.77 -6.24 -1.44
N VAL A 116 -3.12 -7.30 -0.69
CA VAL A 116 -4.49 -7.83 -0.61
C VAL A 116 -5.45 -6.76 -0.09
N LEU A 117 -5.05 -6.02 0.95
CA LEU A 117 -5.89 -5.00 1.57
C LEU A 117 -6.22 -3.85 0.60
N VAL A 118 -5.23 -3.42 -0.18
CA VAL A 118 -5.43 -2.41 -1.23
C VAL A 118 -6.29 -2.97 -2.36
N HIS A 119 -6.05 -4.20 -2.78
CA HIS A 119 -6.80 -4.84 -3.87
C HIS A 119 -8.28 -5.00 -3.53
N LEU A 120 -8.60 -5.55 -2.35
CA LEU A 120 -9.97 -5.68 -1.85
C LEU A 120 -10.66 -4.31 -1.74
N GLY A 121 -9.93 -3.31 -1.22
CA GLY A 121 -10.43 -1.94 -1.14
C GLY A 121 -10.81 -1.36 -2.51
N ASN A 122 -10.03 -1.67 -3.54
CA ASN A 122 -10.29 -1.22 -4.91
C ASN A 122 -11.47 -1.96 -5.55
N LEU A 123 -11.60 -3.27 -5.35
CA LEU A 123 -12.75 -4.06 -5.83
C LEU A 123 -14.07 -3.52 -5.27
N HIS A 124 -14.13 -3.30 -3.96
CA HIS A 124 -15.31 -2.71 -3.30
C HIS A 124 -15.67 -1.33 -3.87
N LEU A 125 -14.66 -0.49 -4.16
CA LEU A 125 -14.87 0.82 -4.80
C LEU A 125 -15.41 0.72 -6.23
N GLN A 126 -15.00 -0.32 -6.98
CA GLN A 126 -15.52 -0.55 -8.33
C GLN A 126 -16.96 -1.05 -8.32
N GLU A 127 -17.31 -1.92 -7.38
CA GLU A 127 -18.66 -2.43 -7.18
C GLU A 127 -19.64 -1.29 -6.87
N VAL A 128 -19.34 -0.47 -5.86
CA VAL A 128 -20.14 0.72 -5.50
C VAL A 128 -20.31 1.67 -6.69
N LYS A 129 -19.25 1.87 -7.50
CA LYS A 129 -19.34 2.71 -8.71
C LYS A 129 -20.25 2.12 -9.79
N ARG A 130 -20.27 0.79 -9.95
CA ARG A 130 -21.17 0.11 -10.89
C ARG A 130 -22.62 0.24 -10.45
N GLU A 131 -22.89 0.02 -9.17
CA GLU A 131 -24.23 0.16 -8.60
C GLU A 131 -24.79 1.56 -8.79
N CYS A 132 -24.03 2.61 -8.40
CA CYS A 132 -24.43 4.00 -8.62
C CYS A 132 -24.70 4.29 -10.11
N ARG A 133 -23.80 3.87 -11.01
CA ARG A 133 -24.01 4.09 -12.46
C ARG A 133 -25.32 3.44 -12.95
N SER A 134 -25.68 2.28 -12.42
CA SER A 134 -26.91 1.56 -12.80
C SER A 134 -28.20 2.21 -12.28
N THR A 135 -28.13 2.97 -11.18
CA THR A 135 -29.24 3.76 -10.65
C THR A 135 -29.42 5.05 -11.44
N TRP A 136 -28.33 5.77 -11.75
CA TRP A 136 -28.38 6.98 -12.59
C TRP A 136 -28.82 6.72 -14.03
N ALA A 137 -28.59 5.52 -14.57
CA ALA A 137 -29.04 5.15 -15.92
C ALA A 137 -30.55 4.79 -15.99
N ARG A 138 -31.22 4.65 -14.84
CA ARG A 138 -32.65 4.29 -14.74
C ARG A 138 -33.56 5.47 -14.37
N SER A 139 -32.99 6.63 -14.08
CA SER A 139 -33.66 7.90 -13.76
C SER A 139 -33.51 8.88 -14.91
#